data_AF-A0A0D0DTV6-F1
#
_entry.id   AF-A0A0D0DTV6-F1
#
_cell.length_a   1.000
_cell.length_b   1.000
_cell.length_c   1.000
_cell.angle_alpha   90.00
_cell.angle_beta   90.00
_cell.angle_gamma   90.00
#
_symmetry.space_group_name_H-M   'P 1'
#
loop_
_entity.id
_entity.type
_entity.pdbx_description
1 polymer ?
#
loop_
_entity_poly.entity_id
_entity_poly.type
_entity_poly.pdbx_seq_one_letter_code
_entity_poly.pdbx_strand_id
1 'polypeptide(L)'
;HKKFLPTFILLLSSTSTHSTSHSTSLLQFTQSTFHIVNPQVCDFTITSVGPIVAKILQCFCEWHRNFGSTEIALILDFMAHDKTRDLIEVAMAMLEDQQFLYEDMQFPQKHNIYCSAFIVTLLDSVHLTVIQGYTTIPTLKTDELAYYGMQGAVGMCSAAVKHALTLIQKGHSDVDKSLKSIKGGKLSITLPKSLNKYTRKQTSTLFIFSDQLWVVLLQLQAAIFFISSISPQIFMHVGKEMQFLFTPTS
;
A
#
# COMPACT_ATOMS: atom_id res chain seq x y z
N HIS A 1 5.25 11.54 20.96
CA HIS A 1 4.90 10.17 20.49
C HIS A 1 3.71 10.09 19.52
N LYS A 2 2.48 10.54 19.86
CA LYS A 2 1.29 10.33 18.99
C LYS A 2 1.42 10.88 17.56
N LYS A 3 2.17 11.97 17.37
CA LYS A 3 2.36 12.59 16.05
C LYS A 3 3.58 12.08 15.28
N PHE A 4 4.50 11.37 15.93
CA PHE A 4 5.75 10.93 15.32
C PHE A 4 5.50 9.85 14.26
N LEU A 5 4.75 8.81 14.59
CA LEU A 5 4.50 7.70 13.66
C LEU A 5 3.73 8.14 12.39
N PRO A 6 2.62 8.91 12.49
CA PRO A 6 1.94 9.42 11.29
C PRO A 6 2.86 10.27 10.41
N THR A 7 3.66 11.16 11.00
CA THR A 7 4.62 12.00 10.28
C THR A 7 5.73 11.17 9.62
N PHE A 8 6.24 10.17 10.34
CA PHE A 8 7.27 9.27 9.82
C PHE A 8 6.76 8.46 8.63
N ILE A 9 5.56 7.88 8.72
CA ILE A 9 4.95 7.11 7.63
C ILE A 9 4.66 8.01 6.43
N LEU A 10 4.19 9.24 6.66
CA LEU A 10 4.02 10.23 5.60
C LEU A 10 5.35 10.45 4.86
N LEU A 11 6.39 10.86 5.57
CA LEU A 11 7.70 11.15 4.96
C LEU A 11 8.28 9.92 4.26
N LEU A 12 8.16 8.73 4.86
CA LEU A 12 8.61 7.48 4.27
C LEU A 12 7.87 7.18 2.96
N SER A 13 6.55 7.36 2.95
CA SER A 13 5.71 7.16 1.75
C SER A 13 5.97 8.19 0.65
N SER A 14 6.54 9.34 1.00
CA SER A 14 6.91 10.40 0.06
C SER A 14 8.28 10.24 -0.57
N THR A 15 9.14 9.39 -0.01
CA THR A 15 10.46 9.15 -0.60
C THR A 15 10.32 8.33 -1.88
N SER A 16 10.54 8.95 -3.05
CA SER A 16 10.86 8.22 -4.27
C SER A 16 12.17 7.47 -4.00
N THR A 17 12.15 6.15 -4.04
CA THR A 17 13.25 5.25 -3.62
C THR A 17 14.48 5.31 -4.52
N HIS A 18 15.04 6.48 -4.74
CA HIS A 18 16.30 6.65 -5.49
C HIS A 18 17.54 6.49 -4.63
N SER A 19 17.44 6.46 -3.30
CA SER A 19 18.61 6.26 -2.46
C SER A 19 18.25 5.89 -1.02
N THR A 20 18.13 4.60 -0.72
CA THR A 20 18.36 4.08 0.65
C THR A 20 18.66 2.59 0.59
N SER A 21 19.72 2.22 -0.13
CA SER A 21 20.44 0.99 0.19
C SER A 21 21.29 1.32 1.41
N HIS A 22 20.91 0.83 2.59
CA HIS A 22 21.71 0.56 3.81
C HIS A 22 20.86 0.80 5.07
N SER A 23 20.84 -0.14 6.03
CA SER A 23 20.12 -0.02 7.31
C SER A 23 20.50 1.23 8.13
N THR A 24 21.72 1.73 7.95
CA THR A 24 22.21 3.01 8.49
C THR A 24 21.36 4.19 8.02
N SER A 25 20.82 4.16 6.80
CA SER A 25 19.98 5.23 6.25
C SER A 25 18.60 5.31 6.91
N LEU A 26 17.97 4.18 7.26
CA LEU A 26 16.67 4.16 7.92
C LEU A 26 16.77 4.62 9.37
N LEU A 27 17.80 4.18 10.11
CA LEU A 27 18.00 4.63 11.49
C LEU A 27 18.32 6.12 11.55
N GLN A 28 19.15 6.63 10.64
CA GLN A 28 19.42 8.07 10.51
C GLN A 28 18.17 8.85 10.13
N PHE A 29 17.40 8.37 9.14
CA PHE A 29 16.14 8.99 8.75
C PHE A 29 15.13 9.03 9.92
N THR A 30 15.06 7.94 10.67
CA THR A 30 14.25 7.83 11.88
C THR A 30 14.70 8.84 12.94
N GLN A 31 16.01 8.93 13.21
CA GLN A 31 16.60 9.86 14.16
C GLN A 31 16.28 11.31 13.77
N SER A 32 16.55 11.69 12.52
CA SER A 32 16.30 13.03 12.00
C SER A 32 14.81 13.38 12.11
N THR A 33 13.92 12.49 11.68
CA THR A 33 12.47 12.70 11.80
C THR A 33 12.04 12.85 13.26
N PHE A 34 12.61 12.06 14.17
CA PHE A 34 12.27 12.11 15.58
C PHE A 34 12.63 13.45 16.21
N HIS A 35 13.83 13.96 15.94
CA HIS A 35 14.29 15.27 16.41
C HIS A 35 13.48 16.42 15.81
N ILE A 36 13.10 16.34 14.54
CA ILE A 36 12.25 17.35 13.89
C ILE A 36 10.86 17.38 14.54
N VAL A 37 10.25 16.22 14.80
CA VAL A 37 8.90 16.15 15.40
C VAL A 37 8.91 16.45 16.91
N ASN A 38 10.03 16.17 17.61
CA ASN A 38 10.16 16.34 19.05
C ASN A 38 11.41 17.18 19.37
N PRO A 39 11.45 18.48 18.98
CA PRO A 39 12.64 19.32 19.12
C PRO A 39 13.02 19.60 20.58
N GLN A 40 12.14 19.30 21.54
CA GLN A 40 12.43 19.42 22.97
C GLN A 40 13.26 18.25 23.53
N VAL A 41 13.51 17.22 22.72
CA VAL A 41 14.18 15.97 23.12
C VAL A 41 15.45 15.77 22.29
N CYS A 42 16.35 16.76 22.32
CA CYS A 42 17.57 16.78 21.49
C CYS A 42 18.58 15.68 21.83
N ASP A 43 18.73 15.35 23.11
CA ASP A 43 19.77 14.41 23.58
C ASP A 43 19.40 12.93 23.41
N PHE A 44 18.20 12.65 22.91
CA PHE A 44 17.74 11.28 22.76
C PHE A 44 18.28 10.65 21.47
N THR A 45 19.01 9.54 21.62
CA THR A 45 19.55 8.73 20.52
C THR A 45 18.76 7.44 20.37
N ILE A 46 18.21 7.20 19.18
CA ILE A 46 17.51 5.99 18.80
C ILE A 46 18.56 4.91 18.48
N THR A 47 18.48 3.80 19.21
CA THR A 47 19.32 2.63 18.96
C THR A 47 18.59 1.62 18.07
N SER A 48 19.33 0.84 17.27
CA SER A 48 18.77 -0.15 16.33
C SER A 48 17.98 -1.27 17.01
N VAL A 49 18.26 -1.55 18.29
CA VAL A 49 17.62 -2.60 19.09
C VAL A 49 16.66 -2.01 20.15
N GLY A 50 16.36 -0.71 20.04
CA GLY A 50 15.54 0.02 21.01
C GLY A 50 14.03 -0.15 20.79
N PRO A 51 13.22 0.15 21.82
CA PRO A 51 11.76 0.02 21.75
C PRO A 51 11.12 0.92 20.68
N ILE A 52 11.74 2.05 20.34
CA ILE A 52 11.24 2.95 19.29
C ILE A 52 11.35 2.29 17.90
N VAL A 53 12.50 1.68 17.58
CA VAL A 53 12.67 0.96 16.31
C VAL A 53 11.73 -0.23 16.24
N ALA A 54 11.60 -1.00 17.33
CA ALA A 54 10.63 -2.09 17.40
C ALA A 54 9.20 -1.61 17.12
N LYS A 55 8.81 -0.46 17.69
CA LYS A 55 7.47 0.11 17.45
C LYS A 55 7.28 0.62 16.02
N ILE A 56 8.31 1.22 15.41
CA ILE A 56 8.26 1.63 14.00
C ILE A 56 8.10 0.43 13.09
N LEU A 57 8.90 -0.62 13.30
CA LEU A 57 8.80 -1.86 12.53
C LEU A 57 7.42 -2.50 12.69
N GLN A 58 6.90 -2.55 13.91
CA GLN A 58 5.53 -3.03 14.16
C GLN A 58 4.51 -2.22 13.36
N CYS A 59 4.54 -0.88 13.45
CA CYS A 59 3.58 -0.03 12.74
C CYS A 59 3.72 -0.14 11.22
N PHE A 60 4.93 -0.32 10.70
CA PHE A 60 5.17 -0.55 9.28
C PHE A 60 4.58 -1.90 8.83
N CYS A 61 4.78 -2.97 9.62
CA CYS A 61 4.17 -4.27 9.34
C CYS A 61 2.64 -4.20 9.41
N GLU A 62 2.07 -3.47 10.36
CA GLU A 62 0.61 -3.24 10.47
C GLU A 62 0.08 -2.48 9.26
N TRP A 63 0.70 -1.35 8.90
CA TRP A 63 0.36 -0.55 7.73
C TRP A 63 0.41 -1.39 6.45
N HIS A 64 1.46 -2.19 6.29
CA HIS A 64 1.61 -3.12 5.16
C HIS A 64 0.51 -4.18 5.12
N ARG A 65 0.25 -4.85 6.26
CA ARG A 65 -0.78 -5.91 6.35
C ARG A 65 -2.16 -5.37 6.03
N ASN A 66 -2.46 -4.13 6.43
CA ASN A 66 -3.73 -3.48 6.13
C ASN A 66 -3.94 -3.28 4.62
N PHE A 67 -2.89 -2.98 3.84
CA PHE A 67 -3.02 -2.94 2.38
C PHE A 67 -3.44 -4.29 1.83
N GLY A 68 -2.71 -5.36 2.16
CA GLY A 68 -3.00 -6.69 1.63
C GLY A 68 -4.39 -7.22 2.04
N SER A 69 -4.81 -7.03 3.30
CA SER A 69 -6.13 -7.50 3.73
C SER A 69 -7.26 -6.70 3.11
N THR A 70 -7.12 -5.38 3.00
CA THR A 70 -8.14 -4.50 2.41
C THR A 70 -8.24 -4.72 0.91
N GLU A 71 -7.11 -4.91 0.24
CA GLU A 71 -7.05 -5.15 -1.19
C GLU A 71 -7.73 -6.45 -1.60
N ILE A 72 -7.43 -7.56 -0.91
CA ILE A 72 -8.13 -8.83 -1.13
C ILE A 72 -9.65 -8.65 -0.96
N ALA A 73 -10.08 -7.91 0.07
CA ALA A 73 -11.51 -7.66 0.29
C ALA A 73 -12.14 -6.86 -0.87
N LEU A 74 -11.47 -5.81 -1.35
CA LEU A 74 -11.94 -4.98 -2.47
C LEU A 74 -12.06 -5.77 -3.77
N ILE A 75 -11.04 -6.56 -4.10
CA ILE A 75 -11.04 -7.36 -5.33
C ILE A 75 -12.11 -8.45 -5.26
N LEU A 76 -12.25 -9.13 -4.12
CA LEU A 76 -13.32 -10.13 -3.95
C LEU A 76 -14.71 -9.50 -4.06
N ASP A 77 -14.93 -8.34 -3.45
CA ASP A 77 -16.19 -7.62 -3.54
C ASP A 77 -16.50 -7.24 -4.99
N PHE A 78 -15.55 -6.63 -5.71
CA PHE A 78 -15.68 -6.31 -7.14
C PHE A 78 -16.05 -7.54 -7.98
N MET A 79 -15.33 -8.65 -7.78
CA MET A 79 -15.56 -9.91 -8.51
C MET A 79 -16.94 -10.52 -8.20
N ALA A 80 -17.49 -10.30 -7.00
CA ALA A 80 -18.80 -10.81 -6.62
C ALA A 80 -19.98 -10.08 -7.26
N HIS A 81 -19.76 -8.84 -7.74
CA HIS A 81 -20.80 -8.02 -8.34
C HIS A 81 -21.20 -8.52 -9.74
N ASP A 82 -20.30 -9.17 -10.47
CA ASP A 82 -20.59 -9.74 -11.78
C ASP A 82 -20.33 -11.24 -11.83
N LYS A 83 -21.40 -12.01 -11.61
CA LYS A 83 -21.36 -13.48 -11.63
C LYS A 83 -21.38 -14.08 -13.03
N THR A 84 -21.50 -13.25 -14.08
CA THR A 84 -21.64 -13.74 -15.45
C THR A 84 -20.29 -13.95 -16.13
N ARG A 85 -19.26 -13.25 -15.64
CA ARG A 85 -17.90 -13.32 -16.18
C ARG A 85 -17.05 -14.33 -15.40
N ASP A 86 -16.16 -15.01 -16.13
CA ASP A 86 -15.16 -15.86 -15.50
C ASP A 86 -14.12 -15.02 -14.75
N LEU A 87 -13.85 -15.39 -13.50
CA LEU A 87 -12.99 -14.61 -12.60
C LEU A 87 -11.53 -14.58 -13.08
N ILE A 88 -11.07 -15.66 -13.71
CA ILE A 88 -9.70 -15.75 -14.22
C ILE A 88 -9.59 -14.85 -15.45
N GLU A 89 -10.56 -14.88 -16.36
CA GLU A 89 -10.61 -13.98 -17.52
C GLU A 89 -10.62 -12.50 -17.11
N VAL A 90 -11.45 -12.12 -16.14
CA VAL A 90 -11.48 -10.74 -15.63
C VAL A 90 -10.13 -10.35 -15.04
N ALA A 91 -9.54 -11.20 -14.19
CA ALA A 91 -8.23 -10.92 -13.60
C ALA A 91 -7.12 -10.81 -14.66
N MET A 92 -7.15 -11.63 -15.72
CA MET A 92 -6.22 -11.53 -16.85
C MET A 92 -6.37 -10.20 -17.59
N ALA A 93 -7.59 -9.82 -17.96
CA ALA A 93 -7.85 -8.56 -18.65
C ALA A 93 -7.39 -7.34 -17.84
N MET A 94 -7.63 -7.35 -16.52
CA MET A 94 -7.18 -6.27 -15.64
C MET A 94 -5.66 -6.19 -15.52
N LEU A 95 -4.96 -7.33 -15.55
CA LEU A 95 -3.50 -7.40 -15.50
C LEU A 95 -2.84 -7.03 -16.84
N GLU A 96 -3.52 -7.30 -17.96
CA GLU A 96 -3.11 -6.87 -19.29
C GLU A 96 -3.00 -5.34 -19.34
N ASP A 97 -1.84 -4.86 -19.76
CA ASP A 97 -1.47 -3.44 -19.77
C ASP A 97 -1.71 -2.68 -18.45
N GLN A 98 -1.90 -3.43 -17.35
CA GLN A 98 -2.21 -2.92 -16.02
C GLN A 98 -3.43 -1.98 -16.01
N GLN A 99 -4.48 -2.38 -16.75
CA GLN A 99 -5.74 -1.65 -16.83
C GLN A 99 -6.32 -1.31 -15.45
N PHE A 100 -6.09 -2.16 -14.44
CA PHE A 100 -6.53 -1.90 -13.06
C PHE A 100 -5.98 -0.61 -12.43
N LEU A 101 -4.97 0.04 -13.02
CA LEU A 101 -4.46 1.33 -12.55
C LEU A 101 -5.31 2.50 -12.98
N TYR A 102 -6.08 2.38 -14.06
CA TYR A 102 -6.82 3.48 -14.66
C TYR A 102 -8.23 3.60 -14.08
N GLU A 103 -8.72 4.84 -14.02
CA GLU A 103 -10.11 5.12 -13.63
C GLU A 103 -11.11 4.37 -14.52
N ASP A 104 -10.95 4.49 -15.84
CA ASP A 104 -11.69 3.71 -16.83
C ASP A 104 -10.78 2.61 -17.40
N MET A 105 -11.10 1.36 -17.07
CA MET A 105 -10.36 0.18 -17.53
C MET A 105 -10.62 -0.13 -19.02
N GLN A 106 -11.77 0.26 -19.56
CA GLN A 106 -12.12 0.00 -20.96
C GLN A 106 -11.45 1.00 -21.90
N PHE A 107 -11.29 2.24 -21.43
CA PHE A 107 -10.67 3.33 -22.18
C PHE A 107 -9.54 3.99 -21.36
N PRO A 108 -8.38 3.33 -21.20
CA PRO A 108 -7.28 3.85 -20.39
C PRO A 108 -6.77 5.21 -20.90
N GLN A 109 -6.84 6.23 -20.04
CA GLN A 109 -6.31 7.56 -20.34
C GLN A 109 -5.08 7.83 -19.48
N LYS A 110 -3.97 8.23 -20.10
CA LYS A 110 -2.68 8.42 -19.42
C LYS A 110 -2.73 9.40 -18.25
N HIS A 111 -3.62 10.39 -18.30
CA HIS A 111 -3.76 11.39 -17.23
C HIS A 111 -4.53 10.85 -16.00
N ASN A 112 -5.26 9.74 -16.14
CA ASN A 112 -6.06 9.11 -15.07
C ASN A 112 -5.42 7.80 -14.56
N ILE A 113 -4.11 7.63 -14.79
CA ILE A 113 -3.38 6.50 -14.22
C ILE A 113 -3.27 6.67 -12.70
N TYR A 114 -3.43 5.56 -11.96
CA TYR A 114 -3.55 5.51 -10.51
C TYR A 114 -4.85 6.09 -9.93
N CYS A 115 -5.82 6.42 -10.77
CA CYS A 115 -7.14 6.91 -10.36
C CYS A 115 -8.21 5.81 -10.35
N SER A 116 -7.84 4.53 -10.49
CA SER A 116 -8.82 3.44 -10.37
C SER A 116 -9.45 3.41 -8.99
N ALA A 117 -10.70 2.93 -8.92
CA ALA A 117 -11.41 2.78 -7.66
C ALA A 117 -10.61 1.97 -6.63
N PHE A 118 -9.86 0.94 -7.06
CA PHE A 118 -9.02 0.16 -6.14
C PHE A 118 -7.90 0.99 -5.51
N ILE A 119 -7.20 1.80 -6.31
CA ILE A 119 -6.09 2.61 -5.82
C ILE A 119 -6.62 3.70 -4.88
N VAL A 120 -7.66 4.41 -5.30
CA VAL A 120 -8.27 5.48 -4.50
C VAL A 120 -8.80 4.94 -3.17
N THR A 121 -9.54 3.83 -3.19
CA THR A 121 -10.09 3.24 -1.96
C THR A 121 -8.99 2.70 -1.04
N LEU A 122 -7.92 2.09 -1.57
CA LEU A 122 -6.80 1.63 -0.73
C LEU A 122 -6.02 2.79 -0.11
N LEU A 123 -5.79 3.86 -0.86
CA LEU A 123 -5.14 5.06 -0.31
C LEU A 123 -5.95 5.65 0.83
N ASP A 124 -7.26 5.82 0.63
CA ASP A 124 -8.15 6.39 1.63
C ASP A 124 -8.24 5.52 2.90
N SER A 125 -8.62 4.25 2.72
CA SER A 125 -8.88 3.33 3.83
C SER A 125 -7.62 2.90 4.60
N VAL A 126 -6.44 2.88 3.97
CA VAL A 126 -5.22 2.37 4.60
C VAL A 126 -4.20 3.48 4.85
N HIS A 127 -3.84 4.27 3.84
CA HIS A 127 -2.76 5.22 3.98
C HIS A 127 -3.18 6.51 4.68
N LEU A 128 -4.24 7.17 4.19
CA LEU A 128 -4.72 8.44 4.75
C LEU A 128 -5.12 8.29 6.23
N THR A 129 -5.73 7.17 6.58
CA THR A 129 -6.06 6.83 7.97
C THR A 129 -4.82 6.72 8.87
N VAL A 130 -3.71 6.17 8.35
CA VAL A 130 -2.48 5.98 9.13
C VAL A 130 -1.66 7.25 9.29
N ILE A 131 -1.67 8.14 8.29
CA ILE A 131 -1.00 9.44 8.38
C ILE A 131 -1.85 10.51 9.08
N GLN A 132 -3.08 10.19 9.48
CA GLN A 132 -3.95 11.10 10.21
C GLN A 132 -3.26 11.60 11.49
N GLY A 133 -3.22 12.93 11.66
CA GLY A 133 -2.56 13.57 12.80
C GLY A 133 -1.04 13.71 12.66
N TYR A 134 -0.51 13.67 11.43
CA TYR A 134 0.86 14.09 11.15
C TYR A 134 1.13 15.53 11.63
N THR A 135 2.41 15.85 11.80
CA THR A 135 2.86 17.19 12.22
C THR A 135 3.21 18.02 11.00
N THR A 136 2.63 19.22 10.90
CA THR A 136 3.04 20.21 9.90
C THR A 136 4.47 20.65 10.16
N ILE A 137 5.36 20.35 9.23
CA ILE A 137 6.79 20.72 9.25
C ILE A 137 7.04 21.50 7.95
N PRO A 138 7.01 22.85 7.98
CA PRO A 138 7.14 23.68 6.79
C PRO A 138 8.41 23.43 5.97
N THR A 139 9.53 23.16 6.64
CA THR A 139 10.82 22.88 5.98
C THR A 139 10.81 21.59 5.15
N LEU A 140 9.93 20.63 5.50
CA LEU A 140 9.73 19.39 4.77
C LEU A 140 8.45 19.39 3.92
N LYS A 141 7.70 20.49 3.92
CA LYS A 141 6.45 20.66 3.18
C LYS A 141 5.46 19.50 3.41
N THR A 142 5.34 19.05 4.64
CA THR A 142 4.51 17.88 4.98
C THR A 142 3.06 18.00 4.52
N ASP A 143 2.50 19.21 4.49
CA ASP A 143 1.14 19.42 4.02
C ASP A 143 1.01 19.20 2.50
N GLU A 144 2.02 19.63 1.72
CA GLU A 144 2.10 19.30 0.29
C GLU A 144 2.29 17.79 0.10
N LEU A 145 3.13 17.16 0.93
CA LEU A 145 3.39 15.72 0.86
C LEU A 145 2.15 14.88 1.18
N ALA A 146 1.40 15.26 2.21
CA ALA A 146 0.16 14.57 2.60
C ALA A 146 -0.92 14.63 1.51
N TYR A 147 -0.76 15.54 0.55
CA TYR A 147 -1.73 15.77 -0.49
C TYR A 147 -1.30 15.21 -1.85
N TYR A 148 -0.04 15.44 -2.28
CA TYR A 148 0.45 15.03 -3.61
C TYR A 148 1.71 14.15 -3.54
N GLY A 149 2.37 14.07 -2.38
CA GLY A 149 3.64 13.36 -2.20
C GLY A 149 3.47 11.94 -1.68
N MET A 150 2.50 11.18 -2.18
CA MET A 150 2.18 9.83 -1.68
C MET A 150 2.64 8.72 -2.64
N GLN A 151 3.72 8.94 -3.41
CA GLN A 151 4.13 8.02 -4.48
C GLN A 151 4.43 6.60 -3.97
N GLY A 152 5.06 6.48 -2.80
CA GLY A 152 5.29 5.20 -2.15
C GLY A 152 3.98 4.50 -1.77
N ALA A 153 3.01 5.22 -1.23
CA ALA A 153 1.69 4.66 -0.91
C ALA A 153 0.91 4.24 -2.16
N VAL A 154 0.95 5.03 -3.24
CA VAL A 154 0.36 4.69 -4.55
C VAL A 154 1.01 3.43 -5.12
N GLY A 155 2.34 3.34 -5.03
CA GLY A 155 3.10 2.15 -5.44
C GLY A 155 2.70 0.91 -4.62
N MET A 156 2.51 1.06 -3.32
CA MET A 156 2.03 0.00 -2.43
C MET A 156 0.62 -0.47 -2.80
N CYS A 157 -0.31 0.45 -3.07
CA CYS A 157 -1.66 0.12 -3.53
C CYS A 157 -1.61 -0.67 -4.85
N SER A 158 -0.80 -0.19 -5.80
CA SER A 158 -0.64 -0.83 -7.11
C SER A 158 -0.07 -2.24 -6.99
N ALA A 159 0.95 -2.41 -6.15
CA ALA A 159 1.56 -3.71 -5.89
C ALA A 159 0.61 -4.67 -5.19
N ALA A 160 -0.18 -4.18 -4.23
CA ALA A 160 -1.21 -4.96 -3.56
C ALA A 160 -2.23 -5.47 -4.58
N VAL A 161 -2.85 -4.58 -5.37
CA VAL A 161 -3.90 -4.96 -6.33
C VAL A 161 -3.39 -5.95 -7.37
N LYS A 162 -2.20 -5.69 -7.92
CA LYS A 162 -1.54 -6.63 -8.84
C LYS A 162 -1.35 -8.00 -8.20
N HIS A 163 -1.04 -8.04 -6.91
CA HIS A 163 -0.82 -9.28 -6.18
C HIS A 163 -2.11 -10.11 -6.03
N ALA A 164 -3.26 -9.60 -5.56
CA ALA A 164 -4.43 -10.48 -5.51
C ALA A 164 -5.01 -10.80 -6.88
N LEU A 165 -4.93 -9.89 -7.87
CA LEU A 165 -5.28 -10.24 -9.26
C LEU A 165 -4.44 -11.42 -9.76
N THR A 166 -3.13 -11.42 -9.47
CA THR A 166 -2.24 -12.56 -9.81
C THR A 166 -2.62 -13.84 -9.07
N LEU A 167 -3.05 -13.74 -7.80
CA LEU A 167 -3.52 -14.90 -7.03
C LEU A 167 -4.79 -15.50 -7.64
N ILE A 168 -5.72 -14.65 -8.11
CA ILE A 168 -6.95 -15.08 -8.78
C ILE A 168 -6.63 -15.70 -10.14
N GLN A 169 -5.82 -15.03 -10.96
CA GLN A 169 -5.38 -15.53 -12.27
C GLN A 169 -4.77 -16.93 -12.17
N LYS A 170 -3.99 -17.21 -11.13
CA LYS A 170 -3.35 -18.52 -10.90
C LYS A 170 -4.29 -19.57 -10.29
N GLY A 171 -5.56 -19.24 -10.05
CA GLY A 171 -6.53 -20.12 -9.40
C GLY A 171 -6.17 -20.43 -7.94
N HIS A 172 -5.36 -19.60 -7.29
CA HIS A 172 -4.97 -19.81 -5.89
C HIS A 172 -6.03 -19.33 -4.90
N SER A 173 -6.96 -18.49 -5.35
CA SER A 173 -8.09 -18.00 -4.56
C SER A 173 -9.31 -18.87 -4.82
N ASP A 174 -9.75 -19.63 -3.81
CA ASP A 174 -11.11 -20.17 -3.78
C ASP A 174 -12.06 -19.00 -3.44
N VAL A 175 -12.30 -18.17 -4.46
CA VAL A 175 -13.10 -16.95 -4.38
C VAL A 175 -14.51 -17.28 -3.91
N ASP A 176 -15.10 -18.37 -4.40
CA ASP A 176 -16.43 -18.84 -3.98
C ASP A 176 -16.51 -19.17 -2.50
N LYS A 177 -15.51 -19.87 -1.96
CA LYS A 177 -15.45 -20.16 -0.52
C LYS A 177 -15.24 -18.90 0.32
N SER A 178 -14.42 -17.96 -0.17
CA SER A 178 -14.15 -16.69 0.50
C SER A 178 -15.40 -15.79 0.52
N LEU A 179 -16.13 -15.71 -0.60
CA LEU A 179 -17.38 -14.96 -0.74
C LEU A 179 -18.52 -15.54 0.10
N LYS A 180 -18.62 -16.88 0.19
CA LYS A 180 -19.59 -17.55 1.08
C LYS A 180 -19.33 -17.22 2.55
N SER A 181 -18.07 -17.05 2.96
CA SER A 181 -17.71 -16.64 4.32
C SER A 181 -18.11 -15.18 4.62
N ILE A 182 -18.03 -14.29 3.64
CA ILE A 182 -18.38 -12.86 3.81
C ILE A 182 -19.89 -12.66 4.00
N LYS A 183 -20.73 -13.45 3.31
CA LYS A 183 -22.21 -13.36 3.41
C LYS A 183 -22.80 -13.85 4.74
N GLY A 184 -22.03 -14.56 5.57
CA GLY A 184 -22.48 -15.10 6.86
C GLY A 184 -22.50 -14.10 8.02
N GLY A 185 -22.30 -12.80 7.77
CA GLY A 185 -22.32 -11.75 8.79
C GLY A 185 -21.10 -11.72 9.71
N LYS A 186 -20.18 -12.68 9.60
CA LYS A 186 -18.90 -12.69 10.30
C LYS A 186 -17.81 -12.42 9.28
N LEU A 187 -17.23 -11.21 9.35
CA LEU A 187 -16.07 -10.78 8.56
C LEU A 187 -14.81 -11.51 9.04
N SER A 188 -14.84 -12.84 9.14
CA SER A 188 -13.63 -13.65 9.22
C SER A 188 -13.20 -13.88 7.78
N ILE A 189 -12.41 -12.96 7.23
CA ILE A 189 -11.65 -13.21 6.01
C ILE A 189 -10.69 -14.35 6.35
N THR A 190 -11.14 -15.58 6.14
CA THR A 190 -10.29 -16.76 6.29
C THR A 190 -9.50 -16.83 5.00
N LEU A 191 -8.29 -16.27 5.02
CA LEU A 191 -7.36 -16.35 3.89
C LEU A 191 -7.31 -17.80 3.39
N PRO A 192 -7.43 -18.05 2.07
CA PRO A 192 -7.41 -19.40 1.55
C PRO A 192 -6.15 -20.13 2.03
N LYS A 193 -6.33 -21.30 2.61
CA LYS A 193 -5.20 -22.09 3.11
C LYS A 193 -4.73 -22.99 1.98
N SER A 194 -3.56 -22.70 1.44
CA SER A 194 -2.89 -23.63 0.53
C SER A 194 -2.24 -24.76 1.34
N LEU A 195 -2.26 -25.98 0.82
CA LEU A 195 -1.54 -27.09 1.43
C LEU A 195 -0.07 -27.00 1.02
N ASN A 196 0.84 -26.81 1.97
CA ASN A 196 2.26 -26.88 1.67
C ASN A 196 2.63 -28.34 1.35
N LYS A 197 3.15 -28.59 0.13
CA LYS A 197 3.49 -29.94 -0.35
C LYS A 197 4.54 -30.66 0.50
N TYR A 198 5.43 -29.93 1.16
CA TYR A 198 6.54 -30.48 1.92
C TYR A 198 6.18 -30.72 3.39
N THR A 199 5.42 -29.83 4.00
CA THR A 199 5.06 -29.94 5.42
C THR A 199 3.71 -30.59 5.66
N ARG A 200 2.88 -30.74 4.60
CA ARG A 200 1.48 -31.21 4.65
C ARG A 200 0.61 -30.39 5.63
N LYS A 201 1.08 -29.23 6.07
CA LYS A 201 0.32 -28.31 6.91
C LYS A 201 -0.40 -27.31 6.01
N GLN A 202 -1.63 -26.97 6.40
CA GLN A 202 -2.36 -25.87 5.80
C GLN A 202 -1.68 -24.56 6.18
N THR A 203 -1.26 -23.76 5.20
CA THR A 203 -0.67 -22.46 5.45
C THR A 203 -1.38 -21.38 4.62
N SER A 204 -1.64 -20.24 5.25
CA SER A 204 -2.05 -19.00 4.56
C SER A 204 -0.85 -18.21 4.04
N THR A 205 0.35 -18.82 4.00
CA THR A 205 1.61 -18.13 3.65
C THR A 205 1.58 -17.53 2.24
N LEU A 206 0.81 -18.09 1.32
CA LEU A 206 0.63 -17.51 -0.03
C LEU A 206 -0.15 -16.17 -0.01
N PHE A 207 -0.93 -15.93 1.03
CA PHE A 207 -1.73 -14.71 1.22
C PHE A 207 -1.12 -13.76 2.25
N ILE A 208 -0.08 -14.22 2.97
CA ILE A 208 0.69 -13.40 3.88
C ILE A 208 1.91 -12.92 3.09
N PHE A 209 1.99 -11.62 2.83
CA PHE A 209 3.24 -11.01 2.41
C PHE A 209 4.32 -11.34 3.45
N SER A 210 5.22 -12.28 3.12
CA SER A 210 6.16 -12.88 4.08
C SER A 210 7.13 -11.85 4.66
N ASP A 211 7.21 -11.76 6.00
CA ASP A 211 8.15 -10.94 6.76
C ASP A 211 9.64 -11.19 6.34
N GLN A 212 9.95 -12.38 5.80
CA GLN A 212 11.30 -12.79 5.36
C GLN A 212 11.66 -12.36 3.93
N LEU A 213 10.69 -12.07 3.06
CA LEU A 213 10.97 -11.58 1.71
C LEU A 213 11.37 -10.08 1.71
N TRP A 214 11.26 -9.39 2.86
CA TRP A 214 11.39 -7.93 2.91
C TRP A 214 12.81 -7.37 2.87
N VAL A 215 13.81 -8.11 3.34
CA VAL A 215 15.21 -7.73 3.09
C VAL A 215 15.50 -7.68 1.58
N VAL A 216 14.73 -8.45 0.80
CA VAL A 216 14.78 -8.47 -0.66
C VAL A 216 13.76 -7.51 -1.31
N LEU A 217 12.62 -7.20 -0.69
CA LEU A 217 11.64 -6.22 -1.22
C LEU A 217 12.05 -4.75 -0.99
N LEU A 218 12.87 -4.45 0.00
CA LEU A 218 13.65 -3.19 0.02
C LEU A 218 14.64 -3.11 -1.17
N GLN A 219 14.82 -4.22 -1.90
CA GLN A 219 15.53 -4.29 -3.17
C GLN A 219 14.63 -4.68 -4.37
N LEU A 220 13.30 -4.71 -4.25
CA LEU A 220 12.47 -4.93 -5.43
C LEU A 220 12.32 -3.62 -6.21
N GLN A 221 13.32 -3.44 -7.07
CA GLN A 221 13.38 -2.74 -8.36
C GLN A 221 12.08 -2.70 -9.19
N ALA A 222 11.00 -3.37 -8.78
CA ALA A 222 9.71 -3.36 -9.46
C ALA A 222 8.92 -2.05 -9.28
N ALA A 223 9.06 -1.32 -8.16
CA ALA A 223 8.53 0.04 -8.05
C ALA A 223 9.45 1.08 -8.74
N ILE A 224 10.76 0.79 -8.75
CA ILE A 224 11.81 1.68 -9.29
C ILE A 224 11.76 1.76 -10.81
N PHE A 225 11.46 0.66 -11.52
CA PHE A 225 11.30 0.68 -12.98
C PHE A 225 9.93 1.23 -13.44
N PHE A 226 8.93 1.17 -12.57
CA PHE A 226 7.55 1.54 -12.92
C PHE A 226 7.31 3.05 -12.82
N ILE A 227 7.90 3.71 -11.82
CA ILE A 227 7.78 5.15 -11.62
C ILE A 227 8.73 5.93 -12.57
N SER A 228 9.87 5.36 -12.96
CA SER A 228 10.81 6.03 -13.88
C SER A 228 10.44 5.96 -15.37
N SER A 229 9.44 5.16 -15.74
CA SER A 229 8.90 5.08 -17.11
C SER A 229 7.78 6.10 -17.39
N ILE A 230 7.23 6.74 -16.35
CA ILE A 230 6.09 7.66 -16.46
C ILE A 230 6.49 9.04 -15.92
N SER A 231 6.38 10.04 -16.81
CA SER A 231 6.81 11.42 -16.58
C SER A 231 6.36 11.98 -15.22
N PRO A 232 7.23 12.69 -14.46
CA PRO A 232 6.90 13.35 -13.19
C PRO A 232 5.67 14.27 -13.25
N GLN A 233 5.30 14.74 -14.44
CA GLN A 233 4.13 15.60 -14.65
C GLN A 233 2.79 14.90 -14.38
N ILE A 234 2.73 13.57 -14.50
CA ILE A 234 1.48 12.79 -14.31
C ILE A 234 1.15 12.67 -12.82
N PHE A 235 2.14 12.51 -11.95
CA PHE A 235 1.93 12.46 -10.50
C PHE A 235 1.42 13.79 -9.92
N MET A 236 1.88 14.93 -10.45
CA MET A 236 1.33 16.23 -10.06
C MET A 236 -0.13 16.42 -10.50
N HIS A 237 -0.57 15.71 -11.54
CA HIS A 237 -1.94 15.75 -12.01
C HIS A 237 -2.86 14.85 -11.16
N VAL A 238 -2.42 13.64 -10.80
CA VAL A 238 -3.17 12.72 -9.91
C VAL A 238 -3.53 13.38 -8.59
N GLY A 239 -2.56 14.04 -7.92
CA GLY A 239 -2.91 14.71 -6.67
C GLY A 239 -3.79 15.96 -6.90
N LYS A 240 -3.76 16.59 -8.08
CA LYS A 240 -4.69 17.69 -8.44
C LYS A 240 -6.11 17.17 -8.71
N GLU A 241 -6.24 16.02 -9.35
CA GLU A 241 -7.54 15.37 -9.62
C GLU A 241 -8.17 14.84 -8.32
N MET A 242 -7.35 14.31 -7.40
CA MET A 242 -7.79 13.99 -6.04
C MET A 242 -8.31 15.23 -5.29
N GLN A 243 -8.01 16.46 -5.71
CA GLN A 243 -8.61 17.66 -5.09
C GLN A 243 -10.14 17.66 -5.18
N PHE A 244 -10.70 17.16 -6.27
CA PHE A 244 -12.15 17.14 -6.47
C PHE A 244 -12.85 16.10 -5.61
N LEU A 245 -12.19 14.99 -5.29
CA LEU A 245 -12.74 13.93 -4.43
C LEU A 245 -12.72 14.28 -2.93
N PHE A 246 -11.87 15.23 -2.51
CA PHE A 246 -11.68 15.58 -1.09
C PHE A 246 -12.12 17.02 -0.73
N THR A 247 -12.81 17.73 -1.63
CA THR A 247 -13.52 18.95 -1.23
C THR A 247 -14.77 18.56 -0.44
N PRO A 248 -14.95 19.03 0.81
CA PRO A 248 -16.21 18.82 1.50
C PRO A 248 -17.30 19.53 0.69
N THR A 249 -18.34 18.79 0.32
CA THR A 249 -19.57 19.39 -0.18
C THR A 249 -20.09 20.31 0.92
N SER A 250 -20.07 21.61 0.63
CA SER A 250 -20.60 22.68 1.47
C SER A 250 -22.09 22.52 1.70
#